data_AF-A0A1B9F5S0-F1
#
_entry.id   AF-A0A1B9F5S0-F1
#
_cell.length_a   1.000
_cell.length_b   1.000
_cell.length_c   1.000
_cell.angle_alpha   90.00
_cell.angle_beta   90.00
_cell.angle_gamma   90.00
#
_symmetry.space_group_name_H-M   'P 1'
#
loop_
_entity.id
_entity.type
_entity.pdbx_description
1 polymer ?
#
loop_
_entity_poly.entity_id
_entity_poly.type
_entity_poly.pdbx_seq_one_letter_code
_entity_poly.pdbx_strand_id
1 'polypeptide(L)'
;MTKIDRLREYLSTLRPPIAVACSGGVDSTFLVKIALDVHGKQWVYPVFMDSVFVTEADRSWIEAVSRNLGVQVLRYKWNPLSYLEIRSNTRRRCYWCKLHMYSIIKEKVKTFGVSQILDGTQGDDLNRDRPGIFAIKKLNILTPMADLFLTKDEIRFESNKYSLAPANRPSESCLATKIDFGIVITKNQLKQIENGLIN
;
A
#
# COMPACT_ATOMS: atom_id res chain seq x y z
N MET A 1 -9.02 26.72 0.67
CA MET A 1 -8.45 25.50 1.29
C MET A 1 -8.26 24.44 0.22
N THR A 2 -7.05 23.94 0.04
CA THR A 2 -6.72 22.93 -0.98
C THR A 2 -7.20 21.54 -0.54
N LYS A 3 -7.23 20.55 -1.47
CA LYS A 3 -7.49 19.14 -1.08
C LYS A 3 -6.42 18.58 -0.13
N ILE A 4 -5.18 19.06 -0.21
CA ILE A 4 -4.11 18.64 0.68
C ILE A 4 -4.31 19.20 2.09
N ASP A 5 -4.79 20.44 2.20
CA ASP A 5 -5.17 21.00 3.50
C ASP A 5 -6.31 20.20 4.13
N ARG A 6 -7.32 19.83 3.33
CA ARG A 6 -8.40 18.93 3.77
C ARG A 6 -7.88 17.54 4.17
N LEU A 7 -6.86 17.01 3.48
CA LEU A 7 -6.23 15.76 3.86
C LEU A 7 -5.54 15.88 5.22
N ARG A 8 -4.83 16.99 5.48
CA ARG A 8 -4.23 17.26 6.79
C ARG A 8 -5.27 17.37 7.89
N GLU A 9 -6.37 18.08 7.64
CA GLU A 9 -7.50 18.18 8.56
C GLU A 9 -8.15 16.81 8.81
N TYR A 10 -8.39 16.02 7.77
CA TYR A 10 -8.90 14.66 7.92
C TYR A 10 -7.98 13.87 8.86
N LEU A 11 -6.67 13.88 8.60
CA LEU A 11 -5.70 13.14 9.40
C LEU A 11 -5.65 13.65 10.84
N SER A 12 -5.73 14.95 11.08
CA SER A 12 -5.68 15.50 12.45
C SER A 12 -6.87 15.07 13.32
N THR A 13 -8.01 14.66 12.72
CA THR A 13 -9.14 14.08 13.45
C THR A 13 -8.91 12.63 13.89
N LEU A 14 -7.89 11.94 13.35
CA LEU A 14 -7.58 10.57 13.70
C LEU A 14 -6.88 10.50 15.06
N ARG A 15 -7.11 9.40 15.78
CA ARG A 15 -6.51 9.13 17.09
C ARG A 15 -5.17 8.39 16.90
N PRO A 16 -4.02 9.05 17.13
CA PRO A 16 -2.74 8.36 17.14
C PRO A 16 -2.66 7.33 18.30
N PRO A 17 -1.83 6.26 18.15
CA PRO A 17 -1.03 5.96 16.97
C PRO A 17 -1.84 5.39 15.81
N ILE A 18 -1.40 5.69 14.58
CA ILE A 18 -2.00 5.18 13.33
C ILE A 18 -1.00 4.33 12.56
N ALA A 19 -1.50 3.37 11.77
CA ALA A 19 -0.69 2.65 10.80
C ALA A 19 -1.06 3.03 9.37
N VAL A 20 -0.07 3.10 8.50
CA VAL A 20 -0.28 3.38 7.07
C VAL A 20 0.30 2.22 6.28
N ALA A 21 -0.51 1.53 5.49
CA ALA A 21 -0.02 0.49 4.60
C ALA A 21 0.84 1.14 3.50
N CYS A 22 2.14 0.85 3.54
CA CYS A 22 3.14 1.45 2.67
C CYS A 22 3.61 0.38 1.68
N SER A 23 3.25 0.52 0.40
CA SER A 23 3.74 -0.36 -0.67
C SER A 23 5.05 0.13 -1.29
N GLY A 24 5.51 1.33 -0.91
CA GLY A 24 6.64 2.02 -1.55
C GLY A 24 6.27 2.76 -2.84
N GLY A 25 5.02 2.71 -3.28
CA GLY A 25 4.51 3.55 -4.37
C GLY A 25 4.36 5.01 -3.95
N VAL A 26 4.23 5.92 -4.94
CA VAL A 26 4.08 7.36 -4.70
C VAL A 26 2.89 7.66 -3.77
N ASP A 27 1.73 7.04 -4.02
CA ASP A 27 0.50 7.31 -3.27
C ASP A 27 0.64 6.94 -1.78
N SER A 28 1.09 5.72 -1.48
CA SER A 28 1.26 5.30 -0.09
C SER A 28 2.39 6.06 0.62
N THR A 29 3.47 6.40 -0.09
CA THR A 29 4.60 7.15 0.47
C THR A 29 4.21 8.58 0.78
N PHE A 30 3.42 9.21 -0.10
CA PHE A 30 2.83 10.52 0.12
C PHE A 30 1.93 10.52 1.35
N LEU A 31 1.03 9.54 1.47
CA LEU A 31 0.15 9.44 2.63
C LEU A 31 0.94 9.27 3.94
N VAL A 32 2.00 8.47 3.93
CA VAL A 32 2.92 8.38 5.08
C VAL A 32 3.52 9.75 5.40
N LYS A 33 4.06 10.48 4.41
CA LYS A 33 4.65 11.80 4.65
C LYS A 33 3.68 12.75 5.32
N ILE A 34 2.46 12.88 4.79
CA ILE A 34 1.48 13.82 5.33
C ILE A 34 1.05 13.38 6.74
N ALA A 35 0.87 12.06 6.97
CA ALA A 35 0.60 11.54 8.31
C ALA A 35 1.72 11.88 9.31
N LEU A 36 2.99 11.77 8.91
CA LEU A 36 4.13 12.15 9.74
C LEU A 36 4.16 13.65 10.04
N ASP A 37 3.82 14.49 9.07
CA ASP A 37 3.76 15.94 9.25
C ASP A 37 2.65 16.36 10.22
N VAL A 38 1.54 15.62 10.23
CA VAL A 38 0.37 15.91 11.07
C VAL A 38 0.55 15.38 12.49
N HIS A 39 0.98 14.12 12.66
CA HIS A 39 1.02 13.47 13.98
C HIS A 39 2.42 13.37 14.59
N GLY A 40 3.49 13.51 13.80
CA GLY A 40 4.85 13.26 14.24
C GLY A 40 5.28 11.78 14.12
N LYS A 41 6.59 11.57 14.05
CA LYS A 41 7.22 10.28 13.71
C LYS A 41 6.95 9.16 14.71
N GLN A 42 6.76 9.50 15.98
CA GLN A 42 6.52 8.54 17.06
C GLN A 42 5.11 7.95 17.06
N TRP A 43 4.18 8.53 16.29
CA TRP A 43 2.76 8.16 16.28
C TRP A 43 2.29 7.53 14.97
N VAL A 44 3.17 7.39 13.99
CA VAL A 44 2.85 6.85 12.67
C VAL A 44 3.70 5.62 12.40
N TYR A 45 3.04 4.52 12.09
CA TYR A 45 3.67 3.25 11.76
C TYR A 45 3.44 2.90 10.29
N PRO A 46 4.39 3.20 9.38
CA PRO A 46 4.34 2.69 8.03
C PRO A 46 4.53 1.18 8.04
N VAL A 47 3.68 0.43 7.35
CA VAL A 47 3.71 -1.04 7.33
C VAL A 47 3.89 -1.56 5.90
N PHE A 48 4.96 -2.28 5.66
CA PHE A 48 5.26 -2.95 4.39
C PHE A 48 5.09 -4.46 4.52
N MET A 49 4.27 -5.04 3.63
CA MET A 49 3.93 -6.46 3.61
C MET A 49 4.75 -7.19 2.55
N ASP A 50 5.82 -7.84 2.98
CA ASP A 50 6.78 -8.53 2.12
C ASP A 50 6.30 -9.94 1.78
N SER A 51 6.28 -10.27 0.49
CA SER A 51 5.85 -11.56 -0.01
C SER A 51 6.51 -11.92 -1.34
N VAL A 52 6.18 -13.09 -1.85
CA VAL A 52 6.57 -13.57 -3.19
C VAL A 52 6.00 -12.73 -4.34
N PHE A 53 5.03 -11.84 -4.09
CA PHE A 53 4.49 -10.94 -5.12
C PHE A 53 5.24 -9.61 -5.23
N VAL A 54 6.16 -9.35 -4.32
CA VAL A 54 6.92 -8.11 -4.24
C VAL A 54 8.28 -8.33 -4.90
N THR A 55 8.74 -7.35 -5.68
CA THR A 55 10.04 -7.44 -6.36
C THR A 55 11.19 -7.11 -5.41
N GLU A 56 12.41 -7.53 -5.73
CA GLU A 56 13.61 -7.13 -5.01
C GLU A 56 13.84 -5.62 -5.11
N ALA A 57 13.54 -5.03 -6.28
CA ALA A 57 13.58 -3.58 -6.45
C ALA A 57 12.65 -2.85 -5.48
N ASP A 58 11.43 -3.37 -5.23
CA ASP A 58 10.52 -2.82 -4.22
C ASP A 58 11.01 -3.03 -2.78
N ARG A 59 11.65 -4.17 -2.49
CA ARG A 59 12.27 -4.43 -1.18
C ARG A 59 13.41 -3.47 -0.91
N SER A 60 14.32 -3.24 -1.86
CA SER A 60 15.38 -2.24 -1.69
C SER A 60 14.81 -0.83 -1.62
N TRP A 61 13.74 -0.55 -2.37
CA TRP A 61 13.10 0.75 -2.38
C TRP A 61 12.48 1.13 -1.04
N ILE A 62 11.87 0.17 -0.31
CA ILE A 62 11.25 0.49 0.99
C ILE A 62 12.28 0.98 2.01
N GLU A 63 13.53 0.54 1.91
CA GLU A 63 14.64 1.02 2.75
C GLU A 63 15.02 2.46 2.42
N ALA A 64 14.99 2.84 1.13
CA ALA A 64 15.16 4.24 0.71
C ALA A 64 14.01 5.11 1.21
N VAL A 65 12.75 4.64 1.13
CA VAL A 65 11.58 5.33 1.69
C VAL A 65 11.74 5.57 3.20
N SER A 66 12.14 4.54 3.95
CA SER A 66 12.38 4.64 5.40
C SER A 66 13.43 5.69 5.73
N ARG A 67 14.56 5.70 5.01
CA ARG A 67 15.64 6.69 5.19
C ARG A 67 15.19 8.11 4.85
N ASN A 68 14.54 8.29 3.70
CA ASN A 68 14.12 9.63 3.22
C ASN A 68 13.07 10.27 4.12
N LEU A 69 12.14 9.47 4.65
CA LEU A 69 11.14 9.94 5.62
C LEU A 69 11.70 10.06 7.04
N GLY A 70 12.85 9.44 7.30
CA GLY A 70 13.47 9.35 8.62
C GLY A 70 12.55 8.71 9.64
N VAL A 71 11.82 7.66 9.24
CA VAL A 71 10.95 6.83 10.09
C VAL A 71 11.17 5.36 9.75
N GLN A 72 11.14 4.49 10.76
CA GLN A 72 11.23 3.05 10.53
C GLN A 72 9.97 2.52 9.85
N VAL A 73 10.12 1.86 8.70
CA VAL A 73 9.02 1.10 8.08
C VAL A 73 8.98 -0.30 8.71
N LEU A 74 7.84 -0.67 9.31
CA LEU A 74 7.62 -2.00 9.86
C LEU A 74 7.44 -3.00 8.73
N ARG A 75 8.37 -3.95 8.61
CA ARG A 75 8.33 -5.00 7.58
C ARG A 75 7.81 -6.31 8.16
N TYR A 76 6.74 -6.84 7.59
CA TYR A 76 6.21 -8.15 7.93
C TYR A 76 6.22 -9.08 6.72
N LYS A 77 6.76 -10.27 6.90
CA LYS A 77 6.70 -11.34 5.89
C LYS A 77 5.35 -12.04 5.96
N TRP A 78 4.78 -12.35 4.81
CA TRP A 78 3.60 -13.21 4.69
C TRP A 78 3.65 -14.05 3.42
N ASN A 79 2.90 -15.16 3.41
CA ASN A 79 2.85 -16.08 2.28
C ASN A 79 1.46 -16.07 1.63
N PRO A 80 1.21 -15.24 0.61
CA PRO A 80 -0.08 -15.24 -0.08
C PRO A 80 -0.41 -16.56 -0.77
N LEU A 81 0.59 -17.35 -1.17
CA LEU A 81 0.38 -18.62 -1.87
C LEU A 81 -0.07 -19.77 -0.96
N SER A 82 -0.09 -19.57 0.37
CA SER A 82 -0.71 -20.53 1.29
C SER A 82 -2.24 -20.47 1.27
N TYR A 83 -2.83 -19.40 0.72
CA TYR A 83 -4.27 -19.23 0.59
C TYR A 83 -4.73 -19.66 -0.80
N LEU A 84 -5.63 -20.64 -0.86
CA LEU A 84 -6.09 -21.23 -2.12
C LEU A 84 -6.78 -20.20 -3.02
N GLU A 85 -7.57 -19.32 -2.43
CA GLU A 85 -8.30 -18.23 -3.07
C GLU A 85 -7.39 -17.15 -3.69
N ILE A 86 -6.14 -17.06 -3.24
CA ILE A 86 -5.10 -16.22 -3.83
C ILE A 86 -4.33 -17.01 -4.90
N ARG A 87 -3.89 -18.23 -4.55
CA ARG A 87 -3.09 -19.09 -5.43
C ARG A 87 -3.80 -19.47 -6.73
N SER A 88 -5.13 -19.62 -6.69
CA SER A 88 -5.98 -19.94 -7.84
C SER A 88 -6.11 -18.82 -8.88
N ASN A 89 -5.64 -17.60 -8.57
CA ASN A 89 -5.62 -16.46 -9.49
C ASN A 89 -6.96 -16.15 -10.17
N THR A 90 -8.07 -16.25 -9.46
CA THR A 90 -9.37 -15.82 -10.01
C THR A 90 -9.40 -14.30 -10.17
N ARG A 91 -10.41 -13.75 -10.87
CA ARG A 91 -10.65 -12.29 -10.92
C ARG A 91 -10.80 -11.65 -9.52
N ARG A 92 -11.11 -12.44 -8.49
CA ARG A 92 -11.20 -11.99 -7.09
C ARG A 92 -9.89 -12.09 -6.30
N ARG A 93 -8.76 -12.50 -6.92
CA ARG A 93 -7.46 -12.60 -6.23
C ARG A 93 -7.11 -11.34 -5.44
N CYS A 94 -7.24 -10.16 -6.05
CA CYS A 94 -6.90 -8.90 -5.39
C CYS A 94 -7.78 -8.59 -4.16
N TYR A 95 -9.05 -9.01 -4.17
CA TYR A 95 -9.92 -8.95 -2.98
C TYR A 95 -9.34 -9.81 -1.86
N TRP A 96 -9.03 -11.08 -2.14
CA TRP A 96 -8.51 -12.01 -1.14
C TRP A 96 -7.13 -11.63 -0.63
N CYS A 97 -6.24 -11.15 -1.51
CA CYS A 97 -4.94 -10.61 -1.10
C CYS A 97 -5.10 -9.48 -0.09
N LYS A 98 -5.93 -8.47 -0.41
CA LYS A 98 -6.15 -7.33 0.49
C LYS A 98 -6.83 -7.76 1.79
N LEU A 99 -7.79 -8.68 1.73
CA LEU A 99 -8.50 -9.18 2.91
C LEU A 99 -7.52 -9.85 3.90
N HIS A 100 -6.71 -10.80 3.44
CA HIS A 100 -5.74 -11.50 4.29
C HIS A 100 -4.62 -10.58 4.76
N MET A 101 -4.05 -9.80 3.84
CA MET A 101 -2.97 -8.87 4.15
C MET A 101 -3.39 -7.85 5.22
N TYR A 102 -4.56 -7.20 5.08
CA TYR A 102 -5.03 -6.25 6.09
C TYR A 102 -5.45 -6.90 7.40
N SER A 103 -5.96 -8.13 7.37
CA SER A 103 -6.22 -8.88 8.60
C SER A 103 -4.91 -9.14 9.37
N ILE A 104 -3.84 -9.50 8.68
CA ILE A 104 -2.51 -9.65 9.27
C ILE A 104 -2.00 -8.31 9.81
N ILE A 105 -2.10 -7.22 9.04
CA ILE A 105 -1.69 -5.89 9.51
C ILE A 105 -2.44 -5.54 10.80
N LYS A 106 -3.78 -5.70 10.85
CA LYS A 106 -4.60 -5.43 12.03
C LYS A 106 -4.08 -6.17 13.26
N GLU A 107 -3.76 -7.45 13.15
CA GLU A 107 -3.21 -8.21 14.28
C GLU A 107 -1.81 -7.74 14.67
N LYS A 108 -0.94 -7.45 13.70
CA LYS A 108 0.43 -7.01 13.96
C LYS A 108 0.51 -5.63 14.60
N VAL A 109 -0.33 -4.68 14.21
CA VAL A 109 -0.24 -3.30 14.71
C VAL A 109 -0.91 -3.10 16.08
N LYS A 110 -1.73 -4.04 16.55
CA LYS A 110 -2.32 -4.01 17.90
C LYS A 110 -1.28 -3.89 19.01
N THR A 111 -0.12 -4.54 18.85
CA THR A 111 0.97 -4.47 19.85
C THR A 111 1.58 -3.08 19.98
N PHE A 112 1.31 -2.19 19.02
CA PHE A 112 1.73 -0.79 19.02
C PHE A 112 0.61 0.16 19.47
N GLY A 113 -0.52 -0.38 19.96
CA GLY A 113 -1.69 0.41 20.36
C GLY A 113 -2.46 1.03 19.19
N VAL A 114 -2.18 0.62 17.95
CA VAL A 114 -2.84 1.16 16.76
C VAL A 114 -4.24 0.59 16.63
N SER A 115 -5.22 1.48 16.48
CA SER A 115 -6.63 1.12 16.21
C SER A 115 -7.11 1.52 14.81
N GLN A 116 -6.37 2.39 14.12
CA GLN A 116 -6.73 2.94 12.81
C GLN A 116 -5.63 2.64 11.78
N ILE A 117 -6.05 2.12 10.62
CA ILE A 117 -5.15 1.76 9.52
C ILE A 117 -5.61 2.50 8.27
N LEU A 118 -4.66 3.07 7.55
CA LEU A 118 -4.87 3.82 6.33
C LEU A 118 -4.31 3.07 5.12
N ASP A 119 -5.03 3.12 4.00
CA ASP A 119 -4.60 2.62 2.69
C ASP A 119 -4.41 3.79 1.71
N GLY A 120 -3.41 3.68 0.84
CA GLY A 120 -3.08 4.68 -0.18
C GLY A 120 -4.05 4.76 -1.38
N THR A 121 -5.25 4.18 -1.30
CA THR A 121 -6.28 4.30 -2.35
C THR A 121 -6.62 5.78 -2.55
N GLN A 122 -6.68 6.19 -3.82
CA GLN A 122 -6.91 7.57 -4.25
C GLN A 122 -8.17 7.69 -5.13
N GLY A 123 -8.60 8.90 -5.46
CA GLY A 123 -9.87 9.19 -6.12
C GLY A 123 -10.09 8.50 -7.47
N ASP A 124 -9.06 8.43 -8.32
CA ASP A 124 -9.13 7.78 -9.64
C ASP A 124 -9.33 6.26 -9.54
N ASP A 125 -9.06 5.67 -8.36
CA ASP A 125 -9.28 4.24 -8.10
C ASP A 125 -10.75 3.89 -7.92
N LEU A 126 -11.58 4.87 -7.55
CA LEU A 126 -13.01 4.69 -7.35
C LEU A 126 -13.76 4.39 -8.66
N ASN A 127 -13.21 4.81 -9.79
CA ASN A 127 -13.78 4.64 -11.12
C ASN A 127 -13.29 3.38 -11.85
N ARG A 128 -12.57 2.49 -11.16
CA ARG A 128 -11.95 1.29 -11.74
C ARG A 128 -12.53 0.04 -11.10
N ASP A 129 -12.64 -1.04 -11.88
CA ASP A 129 -12.94 -2.35 -11.31
C ASP A 129 -11.74 -2.86 -10.51
N ARG A 130 -11.72 -2.52 -9.21
CA ARG A 130 -10.67 -2.88 -8.26
C ARG A 130 -11.24 -3.72 -7.13
N PRO A 131 -11.27 -5.06 -7.27
CA PRO A 131 -11.82 -5.97 -6.26
C PRO A 131 -11.22 -5.78 -4.85
N GLY A 132 -9.97 -5.31 -4.77
CA GLY A 132 -9.29 -5.02 -3.51
C GLY A 132 -9.96 -3.95 -2.64
N ILE A 133 -10.66 -2.98 -3.24
CA ILE A 133 -11.34 -1.89 -2.50
C ILE A 133 -12.49 -2.45 -1.65
N PHE A 134 -13.19 -3.48 -2.12
CA PHE A 134 -14.24 -4.13 -1.33
C PHE A 134 -13.68 -4.77 -0.05
N ALA A 135 -12.45 -5.31 -0.08
CA ALA A 135 -11.82 -5.87 1.11
C ALA A 135 -11.39 -4.78 2.10
N ILE A 136 -10.85 -3.66 1.60
CA ILE A 136 -10.51 -2.46 2.38
C ILE A 136 -11.74 -1.96 3.14
N LYS A 137 -12.86 -1.76 2.43
CA LYS A 137 -14.15 -1.35 3.03
C LYS A 137 -14.65 -2.35 4.06
N LYS A 138 -14.64 -3.65 3.72
CA LYS A 138 -15.08 -4.72 4.63
C LYS A 138 -14.29 -4.75 5.96
N LEU A 139 -13.01 -4.38 5.94
CA LEU A 139 -12.15 -4.40 7.11
C LEU A 139 -12.09 -3.05 7.86
N ASN A 140 -12.87 -2.06 7.42
CA ASN A 140 -12.88 -0.68 7.92
C ASN A 140 -11.49 -0.03 7.88
N ILE A 141 -10.76 -0.26 6.78
CA ILE A 141 -9.50 0.44 6.51
C ILE A 141 -9.84 1.81 5.90
N LEU A 142 -9.21 2.86 6.43
CA LEU A 142 -9.49 4.24 6.03
C LEU A 142 -8.78 4.58 4.70
N THR A 143 -9.46 5.33 3.84
CA THR A 143 -8.94 5.72 2.51
C THR A 143 -9.04 7.23 2.30
N PRO A 144 -8.36 8.05 3.12
CA PRO A 144 -8.61 9.49 3.20
C PRO A 144 -8.38 10.23 1.87
N MET A 145 -7.43 9.77 1.04
CA MET A 145 -7.20 10.36 -0.27
C MET A 145 -8.34 10.07 -1.25
N ALA A 146 -8.93 8.88 -1.20
CA ALA A 146 -10.11 8.54 -1.99
C ALA A 146 -11.36 9.27 -1.48
N ASP A 147 -11.54 9.36 -0.16
CA ASP A 147 -12.69 10.02 0.47
C ASP A 147 -12.75 11.53 0.13
N LEU A 148 -11.59 12.13 -0.14
CA LEU A 148 -11.43 13.52 -0.59
C LEU A 148 -11.26 13.67 -2.11
N PHE A 149 -11.38 12.58 -2.87
CA PHE A 149 -11.23 12.54 -4.33
C PHE A 149 -9.91 13.17 -4.82
N LEU A 150 -8.80 12.94 -4.11
CA LEU A 150 -7.47 13.33 -4.60
C LEU A 150 -7.13 12.47 -5.82
N THR A 151 -6.80 13.11 -6.94
CA THR A 151 -6.37 12.41 -8.15
C THR A 151 -4.91 12.02 -8.05
N LYS A 152 -4.48 11.08 -8.90
CA LYS A 152 -3.08 10.67 -8.98
C LYS A 152 -2.14 11.82 -9.37
N ASP A 153 -2.61 12.72 -10.22
CA ASP A 153 -1.82 13.86 -10.69
C ASP A 153 -1.63 14.91 -9.58
N GLU A 154 -2.67 15.17 -8.78
CA GLU A 154 -2.56 16.02 -7.57
C GLU A 154 -1.55 15.42 -6.58
N ILE A 155 -1.64 14.12 -6.32
CA ILE A 155 -0.72 13.42 -5.42
C ILE A 155 0.72 13.50 -5.93
N ARG A 156 0.96 13.27 -7.22
CA ARG A 156 2.30 13.35 -7.83
C ARG A 156 2.89 14.76 -7.78
N PHE A 157 2.08 15.76 -8.14
CA PHE A 157 2.49 17.15 -8.10
C PHE A 157 2.94 17.56 -6.70
N GLU A 158 2.19 17.16 -5.67
CA GLU A 158 2.52 17.46 -4.28
C GLU A 158 3.69 16.62 -3.76
N SER A 159 3.79 15.35 -4.15
CA SER A 159 4.88 14.45 -3.79
C SER A 159 6.24 14.97 -4.25
N ASN A 160 6.30 15.62 -5.42
CA ASN A 160 7.52 16.21 -5.96
C ASN A 160 8.12 17.29 -5.04
N LYS A 161 7.28 18.03 -4.29
CA LYS A 161 7.73 19.06 -3.34
C LYS A 161 8.49 18.47 -2.15
N TYR A 162 8.28 17.19 -1.87
CA TYR A 162 8.86 16.48 -0.74
C TYR A 162 10.00 15.54 -1.15
N SER A 163 10.39 15.53 -2.42
CA SER A 163 11.39 14.60 -2.98
C SER A 163 11.09 13.13 -2.65
N LEU A 164 9.80 12.79 -2.57
CA LEU A 164 9.32 11.45 -2.22
C LEU A 164 9.26 10.59 -3.49
N ALA A 165 10.35 9.86 -3.72
CA ALA A 165 10.56 9.03 -4.90
C ALA A 165 10.79 9.81 -6.21
N PRO A 166 11.47 9.22 -7.20
CA PRO A 166 11.43 9.73 -8.56
C PRO A 166 9.97 9.70 -9.03
N ALA A 167 9.45 10.85 -9.48
CA ALA A 167 8.12 10.97 -10.08
C ALA A 167 7.84 9.92 -11.18
N ASN A 168 8.93 9.46 -11.82
CA ASN A 168 8.94 8.52 -12.92
C ASN A 168 9.11 7.06 -12.51
N ARG A 169 9.19 6.72 -11.20
CA ARG A 169 9.18 5.30 -10.79
C ARG A 169 7.83 4.71 -11.20
N PRO A 170 7.78 3.71 -12.08
CA PRO A 170 6.52 3.09 -12.45
C PRO A 170 5.85 2.56 -11.20
N SER A 171 4.53 2.74 -11.11
CA SER A 171 3.73 2.04 -10.11
C SER A 171 3.66 0.59 -10.55
N GLU A 172 4.72 -0.18 -10.30
CA GLU A 172 4.73 -1.61 -10.60
C GLU A 172 3.60 -2.29 -9.83
N SER A 173 2.72 -2.93 -10.57
CA SER A 173 1.72 -3.81 -9.97
C SER A 173 2.41 -5.09 -9.48
N CYS A 174 1.79 -5.78 -8.54
CA CYS A 174 2.39 -6.97 -7.96
C CYS A 174 2.69 -8.03 -9.04
N LEU A 175 3.74 -8.84 -8.86
CA LEU A 175 4.19 -9.81 -9.89
C LEU A 175 3.08 -10.72 -10.41
N ALA A 176 2.09 -11.03 -9.57
CA ALA A 176 0.95 -11.85 -9.95
C ALA A 176 0.06 -11.23 -11.04
N THR A 177 0.06 -9.91 -11.27
CA THR A 177 -0.73 -9.29 -12.36
C THR A 177 -0.21 -9.64 -13.75
N LYS A 178 1.03 -10.14 -13.83
CA LYS A 178 1.64 -10.61 -15.08
C LYS A 178 1.23 -12.06 -15.41
N ILE A 179 0.43 -12.70 -14.55
CA ILE A 179 -0.09 -14.05 -14.77
C ILE A 179 -1.59 -13.95 -15.08
N ASP A 180 -2.01 -14.50 -16.22
CA ASP A 180 -3.41 -14.54 -16.63
C ASP A 180 -4.32 -15.20 -15.59
N PHE A 181 -5.53 -14.65 -15.45
CA PHE A 181 -6.51 -15.17 -14.50
C PHE A 181 -6.86 -16.63 -14.79
N GLY A 182 -7.07 -17.41 -13.73
CA GLY A 182 -7.35 -18.85 -13.79
C GLY A 182 -6.10 -19.73 -13.82
N ILE A 183 -4.92 -19.17 -14.09
CA ILE A 183 -3.65 -19.90 -13.98
C ILE A 183 -3.18 -19.93 -12.53
N VAL A 184 -2.95 -21.13 -11.99
CA VAL A 184 -2.42 -21.31 -10.64
C VAL A 184 -1.04 -20.66 -10.53
N ILE A 185 -0.88 -19.77 -9.54
CA ILE A 185 0.38 -19.06 -9.33
C ILE A 185 1.36 -19.94 -8.57
N THR A 186 2.56 -20.09 -9.10
CA THR A 186 3.69 -20.75 -8.44
C THR A 186 4.83 -19.78 -8.14
N LYS A 187 5.63 -20.11 -7.13
CA LYS A 187 6.82 -19.33 -6.79
C LYS A 187 7.85 -19.31 -7.93
N ASN A 188 7.95 -20.38 -8.71
CA ASN A 188 8.91 -20.46 -9.82
C ASN A 188 8.53 -19.49 -10.95
N GLN A 189 7.25 -19.44 -11.33
CA GLN A 189 6.76 -18.48 -12.32
C GLN A 189 7.04 -17.03 -11.89
N LEU A 190 6.75 -16.67 -10.64
CA LEU A 190 7.00 -15.32 -10.14
C LEU A 190 8.49 -14.93 -10.22
N LYS A 191 9.40 -15.86 -9.92
CA LYS A 191 10.85 -15.64 -10.08
C LYS A 191 11.25 -15.45 -11.54
N GLN A 192 10.69 -16.25 -12.45
CA GLN A 192 10.97 -16.12 -13.88
C GLN A 192 10.49 -14.77 -14.42
N ILE A 193 9.30 -14.33 -14.01
CA ILE A 193 8.74 -13.02 -14.36
C ILE A 193 9.61 -11.88 -13.82
N GLU A 194 10.04 -11.96 -12.56
CA GLU A 194 10.91 -10.96 -11.94
C GLU A 194 12.25 -10.82 -12.68
N ASN A 195 12.81 -11.95 -13.13
CA ASN A 195 14.06 -11.98 -13.88
C ASN A 195 13.89 -11.67 -15.39
N GLY A 196 12.67 -11.35 -15.85
CA GLY A 196 12.39 -11.07 -17.26
C GLY A 196 12.51 -12.29 -18.19
N LEU A 197 12.43 -13.51 -17.65
CA LEU A 197 12.55 -14.75 -18.42
C LEU A 197 11.24 -15.14 -19.12
N ILE A 198 10.11 -14.69 -18.59
CA ILE A 198 8.77 -14.90 -19.16
C ILE A 198 7.94 -13.62 -18.95
N ASN A 199 6.97 -13.39 -19.84
CA ASN A 199 6.02 -12.27 -19.75
C ASN A 199 4.68 -12.73 -19.20
#